data_AF-A0A6L7RT79-F1
#
_entry.id   AF-A0A6L7RT79-F1
#
_cell.length_a   1.000
_cell.length_b   1.000
_cell.length_c   1.000
_cell.angle_alpha   90.00
_cell.angle_beta   90.00
_cell.angle_gamma   90.00
#
_symmetry.space_group_name_H-M   'P 1'
#
loop_
_entity.id
_entity.type
_entity.pdbx_description
1 polymer ?
#
loop_
_entity_poly.entity_id
_entity_poly.type
_entity_poly.pdbx_seq_one_letter_code
_entity_poly.pdbx_strand_id
1 'polypeptide(L)'
;MLKGALIAFAIMLVAIPIPIAHFIAIPVSPFVAGFVGGGIAKADEAKIIWFGLVVGGLMILPAVAILLYWQLSDAERLLGAPTLFWAIVGFSIVPYTWFGTTIGALMSYVMRSRSASTD
;
A
#
# COMPACT_ATOMS: atom_id res chain seq x y z
N MET A 1 10.94 -1.86 -12.40
CA MET A 1 9.80 -1.25 -11.66
C MET A 1 8.78 -2.27 -11.21
N LEU A 2 8.18 -3.07 -12.11
CA LEU A 2 7.13 -4.05 -11.76
C LEU A 2 7.50 -4.99 -10.61
N LYS A 3 8.70 -5.60 -10.64
CA LYS A 3 9.18 -6.49 -9.57
C LYS A 3 9.14 -5.82 -8.19
N GLY A 4 9.61 -4.58 -8.07
CA GLY A 4 9.58 -3.85 -6.79
C GLY A 4 8.16 -3.48 -6.37
N ALA A 5 7.28 -3.16 -7.32
CA ALA A 5 5.87 -2.87 -7.03
C ALA A 5 5.12 -4.11 -6.54
N LEU A 6 5.37 -5.29 -7.13
CA LEU A 6 4.80 -6.56 -6.67
C LEU A 6 5.31 -6.94 -5.27
N ILE A 7 6.58 -6.67 -4.96
CA ILE A 7 7.12 -6.89 -3.61
C ILE A 7 6.45 -5.93 -2.60
N ALA A 8 6.32 -4.64 -2.94
CA ALA A 8 5.60 -3.68 -2.11
C ALA A 8 4.15 -4.13 -1.85
N PHE A 9 3.45 -4.56 -2.91
CA PHE A 9 2.10 -5.10 -2.81
C PHE A 9 2.04 -6.33 -1.88
N ALA A 10 2.95 -7.29 -2.05
CA ALA A 10 3.01 -8.49 -1.21
C ALA A 10 3.25 -8.15 0.27
N ILE A 11 4.15 -7.19 0.57
CA ILE A 11 4.40 -6.72 1.95
C ILE A 11 3.10 -6.22 2.61
N MET A 12 2.28 -5.46 1.87
CA MET A 12 1.02 -4.95 2.40
C MET A 12 -0.03 -6.06 2.59
N LEU A 13 -0.09 -7.05 1.68
CA LEU A 13 -1.02 -8.17 1.82
C LEU A 13 -0.74 -9.02 3.07
N VAL A 14 0.52 -9.17 3.48
CA VAL A 14 0.90 -9.91 4.70
C VAL A 14 0.38 -9.23 5.97
N ALA A 15 0.09 -7.93 5.94
CA ALA A 15 -0.50 -7.22 7.08
C ALA A 15 -2.00 -7.49 7.28
N ILE A 16 -2.70 -7.95 6.24
CA ILE A 16 -4.16 -8.17 6.25
C ILE A 16 -4.61 -9.34 7.15
N PRO A 17 -3.96 -10.51 7.20
CA PRO A 17 -4.46 -11.64 8.01
C PRO A 17 -4.17 -11.57 9.51
N ILE A 18 -3.53 -10.51 10.04
CA ILE A 18 -3.07 -10.46 11.45
C ILE A 18 -3.87 -9.43 12.25
N PRO A 19 -4.99 -9.80 12.93
CA PRO A 19 -5.91 -8.86 13.59
C PRO A 19 -5.23 -7.85 14.51
N ILE A 20 -4.34 -8.33 15.38
CA ILE A 20 -3.60 -7.48 16.34
C ILE A 20 -2.71 -6.47 15.61
N ALA A 21 -2.16 -6.85 14.46
CA ALA A 21 -1.29 -5.98 13.69
C ALA A 21 -2.06 -4.93 12.88
N HIS A 22 -3.39 -5.02 12.71
CA HIS A 22 -4.13 -4.07 11.89
C HIS A 22 -3.94 -2.61 12.34
N PHE A 23 -3.86 -2.38 13.65
CA PHE A 23 -3.73 -1.04 14.22
C PHE A 23 -2.38 -0.36 13.95
N ILE A 24 -1.36 -1.13 13.56
CA ILE A 24 0.00 -0.62 13.31
C ILE A 24 0.45 -0.96 11.90
N ALA A 25 0.38 -2.23 11.52
CA ALA A 25 0.85 -2.72 10.24
C ALA A 25 0.02 -2.19 9.06
N ILE A 26 -1.31 -2.07 9.14
CA ILE A 26 -2.07 -1.49 8.01
C ILE A 26 -1.71 -0.01 7.79
N PRO A 27 -1.63 0.85 8.83
CA PRO A 27 -1.16 2.22 8.65
C PRO A 27 0.29 2.31 8.17
N VAL A 28 1.21 1.52 8.71
CA VAL A 28 2.65 1.68 8.46
C VAL A 28 3.13 0.93 7.21
N SER A 29 2.46 -0.16 6.83
CA SER A 29 2.91 -1.02 5.73
C SER A 29 3.08 -0.31 4.38
N PRO A 30 2.25 0.67 3.95
CA PRO A 30 2.50 1.35 2.69
C PRO A 30 3.86 2.08 2.64
N PHE A 31 4.29 2.64 3.77
CA PHE A 31 5.59 3.32 3.85
C PHE A 31 6.76 2.32 3.80
N VAL A 32 6.66 1.23 4.55
CA VAL A 32 7.68 0.16 4.56
C VAL A 32 7.76 -0.52 3.20
N ALA A 33 6.60 -0.86 2.62
CA ALA A 33 6.47 -1.42 1.28
C ALA A 33 7.05 -0.47 0.23
N GLY A 34 6.75 0.84 0.33
CA GLY A 34 7.32 1.87 -0.52
C GLY A 34 8.84 1.94 -0.43
N PHE A 35 9.37 1.87 0.79
CA PHE A 35 10.81 1.94 1.04
C PHE A 35 11.55 0.74 0.45
N VAL A 36 11.10 -0.47 0.77
CA VAL A 36 11.71 -1.73 0.31
C VAL A 36 11.50 -1.90 -1.19
N GLY A 37 10.24 -1.79 -1.65
CA GLY A 37 9.88 -1.97 -3.05
C GLY A 37 10.46 -0.89 -3.96
N GLY A 38 10.47 0.37 -3.52
CA GLY A 38 11.08 1.49 -4.24
C GLY A 38 12.61 1.35 -4.35
N GLY A 39 13.24 0.80 -3.31
CA GLY A 39 14.65 0.39 -3.33
C GLY A 39 14.96 -0.66 -4.38
N ILE A 40 14.19 -1.75 -4.37
CA ILE A 40 14.34 -2.86 -5.34
C ILE A 40 14.01 -2.39 -6.77
N ALA A 41 13.00 -1.53 -6.92
CA ALA A 41 12.62 -0.95 -8.20
C ALA A 41 13.65 0.03 -8.75
N LYS A 42 14.62 0.47 -7.92
CA LYS A 42 15.49 1.62 -8.18
C LYS A 42 14.67 2.79 -8.70
N ALA A 43 13.63 3.15 -7.93
CA ALA A 43 12.80 4.30 -8.25
C ALA A 43 13.63 5.58 -8.07
N ASP A 44 14.00 6.19 -9.18
CA ASP A 44 14.66 7.50 -9.23
C ASP A 44 13.62 8.62 -9.22
N GLU A 45 14.05 9.87 -9.13
CA GLU A 45 13.21 11.06 -8.94
C GLU A 45 11.93 11.08 -9.81
N ALA A 46 12.07 10.89 -11.13
CA ALA A 46 10.94 10.85 -12.06
C ALA A 46 10.04 9.61 -11.92
N LYS A 47 10.57 8.50 -11.38
CA LYS A 47 9.88 7.21 -11.28
C LYS A 47 9.19 7.00 -9.93
N ILE A 48 9.48 7.81 -8.91
CA ILE A 48 8.91 7.66 -7.56
C ILE A 48 7.38 7.79 -7.58
N ILE A 49 6.85 8.83 -8.23
CA ILE A 49 5.40 9.04 -8.34
C ILE A 49 4.74 7.89 -9.12
N TRP A 50 5.35 7.46 -10.23
CA TRP A 50 4.85 6.33 -11.02
C TRP A 50 4.87 5.01 -10.25
N PHE A 51 5.92 4.79 -9.45
CA PHE A 51 5.99 3.64 -8.56
C PHE A 51 4.82 3.64 -7.58
N GLY A 52 4.58 4.76 -6.90
CA GLY A 52 3.43 4.90 -6.01
C GLY A 52 2.11 4.67 -6.72
N LEU A 53 1.92 5.21 -7.93
CA LEU A 53 0.69 5.04 -8.71
C LEU A 53 0.44 3.58 -9.09
N VAL A 54 1.49 2.86 -9.51
CA VAL A 54 1.36 1.43 -9.83
C VAL A 54 0.99 0.63 -8.58
N VAL A 55 1.63 0.89 -7.44
CA VAL A 55 1.33 0.16 -6.20
C VAL A 55 -0.07 0.51 -5.66
N GLY A 56 -0.46 1.78 -5.71
CA GLY A 56 -1.83 2.21 -5.38
C GLY A 56 -2.87 1.57 -6.30
N GLY A 57 -2.58 1.50 -7.60
CA GLY A 57 -3.43 0.82 -8.59
C GLY A 57 -3.59 -0.67 -8.29
N LEU A 58 -2.54 -1.37 -7.85
CA LEU A 58 -2.64 -2.77 -7.42
C LEU A 58 -3.57 -2.94 -6.21
N MET A 59 -3.64 -1.95 -5.31
CA MET A 59 -4.54 -1.97 -4.16
C MET A 59 -6.02 -1.79 -4.52
N ILE A 60 -6.34 -1.44 -5.77
CA ILE A 60 -7.73 -1.49 -6.28
C ILE A 60 -8.25 -2.93 -6.21
N LEU A 61 -7.41 -3.95 -6.46
CA LEU A 61 -7.82 -5.35 -6.44
C LEU A 61 -8.40 -5.78 -5.08
N PRO A 62 -7.66 -5.68 -3.95
CA PRO A 62 -8.23 -6.00 -2.65
C PRO A 62 -9.36 -5.04 -2.24
N ALA A 63 -9.31 -3.76 -2.62
CA ALA A 63 -10.39 -2.81 -2.32
C ALA A 63 -11.72 -3.23 -2.97
N VAL A 64 -11.70 -3.55 -4.26
CA VAL A 64 -12.87 -4.05 -5.00
C VAL A 64 -13.31 -5.41 -4.46
N ALA A 65 -12.38 -6.32 -4.13
CA ALA A 65 -12.71 -7.62 -3.55
C ALA A 65 -13.47 -7.48 -2.22
N ILE A 66 -13.06 -6.55 -1.34
CA ILE A 66 -13.75 -6.26 -0.08
C ILE A 66 -15.16 -5.72 -0.35
N LEU A 67 -15.29 -4.75 -1.27
CA LEU A 67 -16.59 -4.17 -1.62
C LEU A 67 -17.54 -5.19 -2.25
N LEU A 68 -17.05 -6.05 -3.15
CA LEU A 68 -17.84 -7.11 -3.77
C LEU A 68 -18.25 -8.19 -2.77
N TYR A 69 -17.32 -8.65 -1.92
CA TYR A 69 -17.65 -9.59 -0.85
C TYR A 69 -18.73 -9.01 0.06
N TRP A 70 -18.60 -7.74 0.43
CA TRP A 70 -19.58 -7.02 1.24
C TRP A 70 -20.95 -6.89 0.56
N GLN A 71 -21.00 -6.68 -0.76
CA GLN A 71 -22.28 -6.57 -1.49
C GLN A 71 -22.97 -7.92 -1.73
N LEU A 72 -22.20 -9.01 -1.77
CA LEU A 72 -22.70 -10.37 -2.01
C LEU A 72 -23.04 -11.12 -0.72
N SER A 73 -22.53 -10.68 0.42
CA SER A 73 -22.84 -11.24 1.74
C SER A 73 -23.70 -10.25 2.53
N ASP A 74 -24.62 -10.71 3.39
CA ASP A 74 -25.30 -9.87 4.39
C ASP A 74 -24.30 -9.41 5.47
N ALA A 75 -23.20 -8.79 5.04
CA ALA A 75 -22.00 -8.50 5.83
C ALA A 75 -22.25 -7.49 6.95
N GLU A 76 -23.34 -6.72 6.90
CA GLU A 76 -23.79 -5.89 8.03
C GLU A 76 -23.93 -6.73 9.31
N ARG A 77 -24.35 -8.00 9.18
CA ARG A 77 -24.50 -8.94 10.31
C ARG A 77 -23.17 -9.59 10.74
N LEU A 78 -22.17 -9.64 9.87
CA LEU A 78 -20.91 -10.38 10.10
C LEU A 78 -19.76 -9.48 10.57
N LEU A 79 -19.73 -8.22 10.13
CA LEU A 79 -18.66 -7.25 10.41
C LEU A 79 -19.09 -6.14 11.39
N GLY A 80 -20.38 -6.04 11.73
CA GLY A 80 -20.91 -5.20 12.81
C GLY A 80 -20.74 -3.69 12.63
N ALA A 81 -20.34 -3.22 11.44
CA ALA A 81 -20.13 -1.82 11.12
C ALA A 81 -21.03 -1.37 9.95
N PRO A 82 -21.54 -0.12 9.97
CA PRO A 82 -22.48 0.35 8.96
C PRO A 82 -21.86 0.40 7.56
N THR A 83 -22.68 0.18 6.53
CA THR A 83 -22.31 0.28 5.10
C THR A 83 -21.33 1.42 4.78
N LEU A 84 -21.60 2.61 5.32
CA LEU A 84 -20.81 3.81 5.06
C LEU A 84 -19.35 3.67 5.53
N PHE A 85 -19.10 2.97 6.64
CA PHE A 85 -17.75 2.78 7.17
C PHE A 85 -16.88 1.97 6.20
N TRP A 86 -17.39 0.84 5.69
CA TRP A 86 -16.65 -0.01 4.76
C TRP A 86 -16.43 0.66 3.40
N ALA A 87 -17.40 1.46 2.93
CA ALA A 87 -17.22 2.29 1.75
C ALA A 87 -16.06 3.28 1.96
N ILE A 88 -16.03 4.00 3.10
CA ILE A 88 -14.94 4.94 3.41
C ILE A 88 -13.59 4.21 3.44
N VAL A 89 -13.49 3.06 4.11
CA VAL A 89 -12.24 2.27 4.17
C VAL A 89 -11.81 1.83 2.77
N GLY A 90 -12.71 1.28 1.96
CA GLY A 90 -12.43 0.82 0.60
C GLY A 90 -12.00 1.96 -0.34
N PHE A 91 -12.63 3.13 -0.24
CA PHE A 91 -12.24 4.30 -1.04
C PHE A 91 -10.93 4.95 -0.55
N SER A 92 -10.64 4.91 0.75
CA SER A 92 -9.45 5.56 1.33
C SER A 92 -8.17 4.75 1.14
N ILE A 93 -8.27 3.42 1.01
CA ILE A 93 -7.09 2.55 0.98
C ILE A 93 -6.18 2.79 -0.23
N VAL A 94 -6.77 3.10 -1.39
CA VAL A 94 -6.06 3.35 -2.64
C VAL A 94 -5.24 4.66 -2.59
N PRO A 95 -5.84 5.84 -2.31
CA PRO A 95 -5.07 7.09 -2.20
C PRO A 95 -4.08 7.04 -1.03
N TYR A 96 -4.42 6.38 0.07
CA TYR A 96 -3.51 6.20 1.20
C TYR A 96 -2.29 5.34 0.82
N THR A 97 -2.51 4.23 0.12
CA THR A 97 -1.43 3.38 -0.37
C THR A 97 -0.51 4.14 -1.32
N TRP A 98 -1.10 4.85 -2.29
CA TRP A 98 -0.34 5.68 -3.23
C TRP A 98 0.55 6.67 -2.48
N PHE A 99 -0.01 7.40 -1.52
CA PHE A 99 0.73 8.38 -0.72
C PHE A 99 1.87 7.70 0.06
N GLY A 100 1.56 6.70 0.89
CA GLY A 100 2.56 6.06 1.75
C GLY A 100 3.68 5.40 0.96
N THR A 101 3.36 4.73 -0.15
CA THR A 101 4.36 4.08 -1.00
C THR A 101 5.23 5.08 -1.75
N THR A 102 4.69 6.25 -2.13
CA THR A 102 5.45 7.36 -2.72
C THR A 102 6.45 7.93 -1.72
N ILE A 103 6.02 8.20 -0.48
CA ILE A 103 6.90 8.69 0.58
C ILE A 103 7.98 7.65 0.93
N GLY A 104 7.60 6.38 1.05
CA GLY A 104 8.56 5.30 1.29
C GLY A 104 9.62 5.20 0.18
N ALA A 105 9.19 5.25 -1.09
CA ALA A 105 10.09 5.20 -2.22
C ALA A 105 11.02 6.42 -2.28
N LEU A 106 10.51 7.61 -1.94
CA LEU A 106 11.31 8.84 -1.80
C LEU A 106 12.39 8.69 -0.73
N MET A 107 12.04 8.19 0.46
CA MET A 107 13.00 7.95 1.54
C MET A 107 14.11 6.98 1.09
N SER A 108 13.72 5.91 0.39
CA SER A 108 14.66 4.94 -0.18
C SER A 108 15.59 5.60 -1.20
N TYR A 109 15.07 6.45 -2.07
CA TYR A 109 15.87 7.21 -3.05
C TYR A 109 16.90 8.11 -2.37
N VAL A 110 16.48 8.93 -1.39
CA VAL A 110 17.35 9.86 -0.66
C VAL A 110 18.48 9.12 0.07
N MET A 111 18.21 7.96 0.66
CA MET A 111 19.24 7.17 1.34
C MET A 111 20.28 6.61 0.36
N ARG A 112 19.83 6.11 -0.79
CA ARG A 112 20.73 5.60 -1.83
C ARG A 112 21.56 6.72 -2.45
N SER A 113 20.97 7.88 -2.71
CA SER A 113 21.69 9.02 -3.32
C SER A 113 22.75 9.59 -2.39
N ARG A 114 22.47 9.67 -1.08
CA ARG A 114 23.48 10.07 -0.08
C ARG A 114 24.65 9.10 -0.01
N SER A 115 24.37 7.80 0.01
CA SER A 115 25.42 6.77 0.09
C SER A 115 26.36 6.83 -1.13
N ALA A 116 25.81 7.10 -2.32
CA ALA A 116 26.62 7.26 -3.54
C ALA A 116 27.45 8.56 -3.58
N SER A 117 27.16 9.54 -2.72
CA SER A 117 27.93 10.80 -2.64
C SER A 117 29.09 10.76 -1.64
N THR A 118 29.13 9.72 -0.79
CA THR A 118 30.15 9.53 0.25
C THR A 118 31.26 8.55 -0.15
N ASP A 119 31.11 7.90 -1.31
CA ASP A 119 32.09 6.99 -1.93
C ASP A 119 32.89 7.73 -3.02
#